data_AF-A0A537KK95-F1
#
_entry.id   AF-A0A537KK95-F1
#
_cell.length_a   1.000
_cell.length_b   1.000
_cell.length_c   1.000
_cell.angle_alpha   90.00
_cell.angle_beta   90.00
_cell.angle_gamma   90.00
#
_symmetry.space_group_name_H-M   'P 1'
#
loop_
_entity.id
_entity.type
_entity.pdbx_description
1 polymer ?
#
loop_
_entity_poly.entity_id
_entity_poly.type
_entity_poly.pdbx_seq_one_letter_code
_entity_poly.pdbx_strand_id
1 'polypeptide(L)'
;MLVYDAVIVGGGPAGLNAAVVLGKCRRKVLLFDKGTQRNLASNGLRNYLTRDNISPRDFLKLVHGEIKKYGVVVKRAEIVHAKKMPTDIFLVRMKKV
;
A
#
# COMPACT_ATOMS: atom_id res chain seq x y z
N MET A 1 -19.37 -7.05 -7.73
CA MET A 1 -18.17 -6.17 -7.78
C MET A 1 -18.07 -5.42 -6.47
N LEU A 2 -16.90 -5.39 -5.82
CA LEU A 2 -16.69 -4.58 -4.61
C LEU A 2 -16.10 -3.23 -5.03
N VAL A 3 -16.75 -2.14 -4.61
CA VAL A 3 -16.23 -0.78 -4.79
C VAL A 3 -15.47 -0.37 -3.51
N TYR A 4 -14.34 0.29 -3.72
CA TYR A 4 -13.48 0.90 -2.71
C TYR A 4 -13.40 2.40 -3.01
N ASP A 5 -13.24 3.22 -1.98
CA ASP A 5 -13.03 4.65 -2.16
C ASP A 5 -11.67 4.93 -2.81
N ALA A 6 -10.68 4.09 -2.51
CA ALA A 6 -9.35 4.18 -3.09
C ALA A 6 -8.70 2.80 -3.24
N VAL A 7 -7.98 2.63 -4.34
CA VAL A 7 -7.06 1.52 -4.57
C VAL A 7 -5.64 2.08 -4.63
N ILE A 8 -4.75 1.55 -3.79
CA ILE A 8 -3.33 1.92 -3.76
C ILE A 8 -2.54 0.82 -4.44
N VAL A 9 -1.70 1.19 -5.41
CA VAL A 9 -0.84 0.26 -6.14
C VAL A 9 0.61 0.49 -5.72
N GLY A 10 1.13 -0.44 -4.91
CA GLY A 10 2.48 -0.42 -4.36
C GLY A 10 2.51 -0.26 -2.84
N GLY A 11 3.11 -1.22 -2.13
CA GLY A 11 3.32 -1.22 -0.68
C GLY A 11 4.69 -0.71 -0.27
N GLY A 12 5.20 0.31 -0.97
CA GLY A 12 6.39 1.06 -0.55
C GLY A 12 6.02 2.20 0.42
N PRO A 13 7.00 3.00 0.88
CA PRO A 13 6.75 4.10 1.81
C PRO A 13 5.65 5.08 1.38
N ALA A 14 5.60 5.43 0.08
CA ALA A 14 4.59 6.34 -0.45
C ALA A 14 3.16 5.75 -0.36
N GLY A 15 2.96 4.53 -0.85
CA GLY A 15 1.65 3.87 -0.82
C GLY A 15 1.19 3.54 0.60
N LEU A 16 2.12 3.14 1.47
CA LEU A 16 1.83 2.89 2.88
C LEU A 16 1.46 4.18 3.63
N ASN A 17 2.11 5.31 3.35
CA ASN A 17 1.72 6.60 3.91
C ASN A 17 0.31 7.02 3.42
N ALA A 18 0.02 6.84 2.13
CA ALA A 18 -1.32 7.10 1.59
C ALA A 18 -2.38 6.22 2.28
N ALA A 19 -2.07 4.95 2.56
CA ALA A 19 -2.96 4.05 3.27
C ALA A 19 -3.25 4.52 4.71
N VAL A 20 -2.24 5.00 5.44
CA VAL A 20 -2.42 5.58 6.78
C VAL A 20 -3.36 6.78 6.72
N VAL A 21 -3.10 7.74 5.82
CA VAL A 21 -3.90 8.96 5.69
C VAL A 21 -5.35 8.64 5.32
N LEU A 22 -5.56 7.86 4.26
CA LEU A 22 -6.91 7.52 3.80
C LEU A 22 -7.68 6.64 4.81
N GLY A 23 -7.00 5.71 5.48
CA GLY A 23 -7.59 4.91 6.55
C GLY A 23 -8.05 5.76 7.73
N LYS A 24 -7.24 6.74 8.17
CA LYS A 24 -7.63 7.71 9.20
C LYS A 24 -8.82 8.57 8.79
N CYS A 25 -8.94 8.89 7.50
CA CYS A 25 -10.12 9.54 6.93
C CYS A 25 -11.34 8.60 6.76
N ARG A 26 -11.28 7.38 7.30
CA ARG A 26 -12.34 6.35 7.24
C ARG A 26 -12.73 5.95 5.82
N ARG A 27 -11.81 6.08 4.86
CA ARG A 27 -12.03 5.61 3.49
C ARG A 27 -11.88 4.10 3.44
N LYS A 28 -12.69 3.45 2.60
CA LYS A 28 -12.56 2.03 2.30
C LYS A 28 -11.41 1.83 1.32
N VAL A 29 -10.24 1.45 1.83
CA VAL A 29 -8.98 1.37 1.06
C VAL A 29 -8.59 -0.08 0.79
N LEU A 30 -8.15 -0.36 -0.44
CA LEU A 30 -7.49 -1.59 -0.83
C LEU A 30 -6.08 -1.30 -1.35
N LEU A 31 -5.05 -1.82 -0.68
CA LEU A 31 -3.67 -1.73 -1.10
C LEU A 31 -3.23 -3.03 -1.77
N PHE A 32 -2.63 -2.93 -2.96
CA PHE A 32 -1.98 -4.02 -3.64
C PHE A 32 -0.46 -3.87 -3.58
N ASP A 33 0.24 -4.94 -3.22
CA ASP A 33 1.70 -4.97 -3.20
C ASP A 33 2.25 -6.29 -3.73
N LYS A 34 3.41 -6.26 -4.39
CA LYS A 34 4.07 -7.48 -4.89
C LYS A 34 5.01 -8.11 -3.84
N GLY A 35 5.42 -7.34 -2.84
CA GLY A 35 6.45 -7.73 -1.88
C GLY A 35 7.87 -7.67 -2.45
N THR A 36 8.09 -6.90 -3.51
CA THR A 36 9.36 -6.75 -4.22
C THR A 36 9.92 -5.34 -4.06
N GLN A 37 9.88 -4.80 -2.83
CA GLN A 37 10.39 -3.46 -2.54
C GLN A 37 11.88 -3.38 -2.91
N ARG A 38 12.27 -2.31 -3.60
CA ARG A 38 13.64 -2.14 -4.15
C ARG A 38 14.74 -2.24 -3.09
N ASN A 39 14.45 -1.83 -1.86
CA ASN A 39 15.42 -1.71 -0.78
C ASN A 39 15.44 -2.91 0.17
N LEU A 40 14.77 -4.04 -0.12
CA LEU A 40 14.71 -5.18 0.81
C LEU A 40 16.08 -5.78 1.16
N ALA A 41 17.07 -5.63 0.29
CA ALA A 41 18.45 -6.06 0.53
C ALA A 41 19.28 -5.07 1.37
N SER A 42 18.75 -3.86 1.63
CA SER A 42 19.44 -2.88 2.47
C SER A 42 19.36 -3.27 3.94
N ASN A 43 20.45 -3.05 4.67
CA ASN A 43 20.48 -3.21 6.13
C ASN A 43 19.58 -2.19 6.85
N GLY A 44 19.32 -1.04 6.22
CA GLY A 44 18.48 0.00 6.81
C GLY A 44 17.96 1.02 5.81
N LEU A 45 16.85 1.67 6.16
CA LEU A 45 16.44 2.94 5.56
C LEU A 45 17.36 4.03 6.10
N ARG A 46 17.73 4.98 5.23
CA ARG A 46 18.48 6.19 5.61
C ARG A 46 17.59 7.40 5.40
N ASN A 47 17.85 8.47 6.16
CA ASN A 47 17.14 9.75 6.03
C ASN A 47 15.62 9.63 6.21
N TYR A 48 15.17 8.71 7.07
CA TYR A 48 13.75 8.54 7.39
C TYR A 48 13.48 9.08 8.79
N LEU A 49 12.67 10.14 8.88
CA LEU A 49 12.39 10.84 10.13
C LEU A 49 11.94 9.85 11.23
N THR A 50 12.55 9.96 12.43
CA THR A 50 12.37 9.06 13.59
C THR A 50 12.80 7.60 13.41
N ARG A 51 13.19 7.17 12.20
CA ARG A 51 13.43 5.76 11.86
C ARG A 51 14.74 5.58 11.10
N ASP A 52 15.74 6.41 11.38
CA ASP A 52 17.04 6.22 10.74
C ASP A 52 17.59 4.83 11.08
N ASN A 53 18.14 4.17 10.06
CA ASN A 53 18.69 2.82 10.12
C ASN A 53 17.69 1.69 10.44
N ILE A 54 16.37 1.92 10.42
CA ILE A 54 15.40 0.83 10.56
C ILE A 54 15.52 -0.15 9.38
N SER A 55 15.45 -1.46 9.64
CA SER A 55 15.43 -2.42 8.54
C SER A 55 14.16 -2.23 7.68
N PRO A 56 14.25 -2.43 6.34
CA PRO A 56 13.06 -2.38 5.48
C PRO A 56 11.93 -3.30 5.93
N ARG A 57 12.27 -4.50 6.44
CA ARG A 57 11.28 -5.49 6.90
C ARG A 57 10.57 -5.02 8.16
N ASP A 58 11.29 -4.46 9.12
CA ASP A 58 10.71 -3.94 10.36
C ASP A 58 9.85 -2.71 10.08
N PHE A 59 10.30 -1.81 9.19
CA PHE A 59 9.50 -0.68 8.73
C PHE A 59 8.16 -1.16 8.14
N LEU A 60 8.19 -2.11 7.21
CA LEU A 60 6.97 -2.67 6.62
C LEU A 60 6.06 -3.29 7.70
N LYS A 61 6.62 -4.11 8.60
CA LYS A 61 5.85 -4.74 9.69
C LYS A 61 5.13 -3.71 10.57
N LEU A 62 5.81 -2.63 10.94
CA LEU A 62 5.24 -1.55 11.74
C LEU A 62 4.07 -0.87 11.02
N VAL A 63 4.28 -0.45 9.78
CA VAL A 63 3.24 0.30 9.05
C VAL A 63 2.07 -0.59 8.67
N HIS A 64 2.30 -1.86 8.33
CA HIS A 64 1.22 -2.85 8.15
C HIS A 64 0.40 -3.03 9.43
N GLY A 65 1.04 -3.05 10.60
CA GLY A 65 0.37 -3.06 11.89
C GLY A 65 -0.47 -1.81 12.14
N GLU A 66 0.00 -0.63 11.70
CA GLU A 66 -0.75 0.62 11.82
C GLU A 66 -1.97 0.67 10.90
N ILE A 67 -1.81 0.43 9.60
CA ILE A 67 -2.92 0.54 8.63
C ILE A 67 -4.04 -0.48 8.89
N LYS A 68 -3.71 -1.63 9.50
CA LYS A 68 -4.70 -2.64 9.91
C LYS A 68 -5.68 -2.08 10.96
N LYS A 69 -5.23 -1.18 11.84
CA LYS A 69 -6.09 -0.53 12.86
C LYS A 69 -7.17 0.34 12.22
N TYR A 70 -6.92 0.83 11.00
CA TYR A 70 -7.86 1.66 10.24
C TYR A 70 -8.64 0.87 9.17
N GLY A 71 -8.62 -0.46 9.23
CA GLY A 71 -9.41 -1.31 8.32
C GLY A 71 -8.89 -1.36 6.88
N VAL A 72 -7.66 -0.90 6.61
CA VAL A 72 -7.05 -1.00 5.28
C VAL A 72 -6.82 -2.47 4.94
N VAL A 73 -7.34 -2.90 3.79
CA VAL A 73 -7.13 -4.26 3.28
C VAL A 73 -5.87 -4.27 2.43
N VAL A 74 -4.99 -5.24 2.67
CA VAL A 74 -3.78 -5.44 1.85
C VAL A 74 -3.87 -6.76 1.10
N LYS A 75 -3.55 -6.76 -0.18
CA LYS A 75 -3.49 -7.95 -1.03
C LYS A 75 -2.15 -8.05 -1.74
N ARG A 76 -1.57 -9.25 -1.72
CA ARG A 76 -0.42 -9.57 -2.55
C ARG A 76 -0.87 -9.86 -3.97
N ALA A 77 -0.68 -8.90 -4.88
CA ALA A 77 -1.02 -9.06 -6.28
C ALA A 77 -0.29 -8.01 -7.15
N GLU A 78 -0.25 -8.28 -8.44
CA GLU A 78 0.22 -7.35 -9.45
C GLU A 78 -0.97 -6.68 -10.11
N ILE A 79 -1.02 -5.35 -10.11
CA ILE A 79 -1.96 -4.62 -10.96
C ILE A 79 -1.37 -4.51 -12.36
N VAL A 80 -2.13 -4.99 -13.35
CA VAL A 80 -1.71 -5.03 -14.76
C VAL A 80 -2.44 -3.99 -15.60
N HIS A 81 -3.57 -3.48 -15.13
CA HIS A 81 -4.37 -2.51 -15.87
C HIS A 81 -5.26 -1.68 -14.95
N ALA A 82 -5.44 -0.41 -15.30
CA ALA A 82 -6.45 0.47 -14.73
C ALA A 82 -7.13 1.23 -15.87
N LYS A 83 -8.46 1.26 -15.88
CA LYS A 83 -9.28 1.94 -16.90
C LYS A 83 -10.28 2.85 -16.22
N LYS A 84 -10.30 4.13 -16.60
CA LYS A 84 -11.38 5.05 -16.22
C LYS A 84 -12.67 4.61 -16.92
N MET A 85 -13.74 4.46 -16.17
CA MET A 85 -15.06 4.15 -16.71
C MET A 85 -15.79 5.44 -17.12
N PRO A 86 -16.92 5.37 -17.85
CA PRO A 86 -17.76 6.55 -18.10
C PRO A 86 -18.34 7.16 -16.81
N THR A 87 -18.49 6.33 -15.78
CA THR A 87 -18.73 6.76 -14.40
C THR A 87 -17.42 7.24 -13.74
N ASP A 88 -17.49 8.00 -12.65
CA ASP A 88 -16.32 8.51 -11.91
C ASP A 88 -15.56 7.44 -11.08
N ILE A 89 -15.45 6.22 -11.61
CA ILE A 89 -14.71 5.11 -11.01
C ILE A 89 -13.65 4.56 -11.96
N PHE A 90 -12.70 3.84 -11.38
CA PHE A 90 -11.69 3.08 -12.12
C PHE A 90 -11.94 1.58 -12.00
N LEU A 91 -11.86 0.88 -13.13
CA LEU A 91 -11.76 -0.57 -13.16
C LEU A 91 -10.30 -0.98 -13.12
N VAL A 92 -9.92 -1.73 -12.09
CA VAL A 92 -8.55 -2.22 -11.89
C VAL A 92 -8.51 -3.74 -12.09
N ARG A 93 -7.57 -4.22 -12.91
CA ARG A 93 -7.33 -5.66 -13.12
C ARG A 93 -6.02 -6.09 -12.47
N MET A 94 -6.06 -7.24 -11.80
CA MET A 94 -4.92 -7.82 -11.12
C MET A 94 -4.56 -9.20 -11.66
N LYS A 95 -3.30 -9.57 -11.50
CA LYS A 95 -2.77 -10.94 -11.66
C LYS A 95 -2.28 -11.42 -10.29
N LYS A 96 -2.53 -12.69 -9.96
CA LYS A 96 -1.90 -13.31 -8.77
C LYS A 96 -0.37 -13.36 -8.97
N VAL A 97 0.34 -13.01 -7.91
CA VAL A 97 1.81 -13.10 -7.80
C VAL A 97 2.17 -14.41 -7.14
#